data_AF-A0A1G1CN12-F1
#
_entry.id   AF-A0A1G1CN12-F1
#
_cell.length_a   1.000
_cell.length_b   1.000
_cell.length_c   1.000
_cell.angle_alpha   90.00
_cell.angle_beta   90.00
_cell.angle_gamma   90.00
#
_symmetry.space_group_name_H-M   'P 1'
#
loop_
_entity.id
_entity.type
_entity.pdbx_description
1 polymer ?
#
loop_
_entity_poly.entity_id
_entity_poly.type
_entity_poly.pdbx_seq_one_letter_code
_entity_poly.pdbx_strand_id
1 'polypeptide(L)'
;MKRTSGFTLVELLVVIGIISALVLLGATNWVAQQQKARDARRKADLEQIRAALEMYRSAYNVHSYPYDPADLNQSYNELVTAIEGDTKYIKVIPVDPKSKNLYRYTPGVTGRTYTLSSNEMERETNPYNVYNP
;
A
#
# COMPACT_ATOMS: atom_id res chain seq x y z
N MET A 1 21.21 5.02 60.37
CA MET A 1 21.04 5.95 59.22
C MET A 1 21.50 5.23 57.96
N LYS A 2 20.60 4.93 57.02
CA LYS A 2 20.97 4.27 55.74
C LYS A 2 21.55 5.33 54.81
N ARG A 3 22.81 5.17 54.39
CA ARG A 3 23.41 6.02 53.35
C ARG A 3 22.81 5.62 52.01
N THR A 4 22.22 6.57 51.30
CA THR A 4 21.80 6.40 49.91
C THR A 4 23.02 6.56 49.02
N SER A 5 23.45 5.47 48.39
CA SER A 5 24.50 5.45 47.36
C SER A 5 23.98 6.17 46.11
N GLY A 6 24.69 7.19 45.64
CA GLY A 6 24.44 7.86 44.36
C GLY A 6 25.37 7.34 43.28
N PHE A 7 25.01 7.55 42.01
CA PHE A 7 25.86 7.24 40.87
C PHE A 7 27.14 8.08 40.87
N THR A 8 28.24 7.48 40.42
CA THR A 8 29.52 8.15 40.20
C THR A 8 29.56 8.86 38.84
N LEU A 9 30.43 9.87 38.71
CA LEU A 9 30.64 10.57 37.43
C LEU A 9 31.15 9.62 36.34
N VAL A 10 31.97 8.63 36.70
CA VAL A 10 32.51 7.64 35.75
C VAL A 10 31.40 6.75 35.21
N GLU A 11 30.46 6.31 36.05
CA GLU A 11 29.30 5.53 35.60
C GLU A 11 28.45 6.30 34.60
N LEU A 12 28.20 7.60 34.85
CA LEU A 12 27.44 8.42 33.92
C LEU A 12 28.18 8.59 32.58
N LEU A 13 29.51 8.76 32.63
CA LEU A 13 30.36 8.93 31.44
C LEU A 13 30.39 7.66 30.56
N VAL A 14 30.46 6.48 31.19
CA VAL A 14 30.38 5.20 30.46
C VAL A 14 29.01 5.01 29.81
N VAL A 15 27.92 5.33 30.51
CA VAL A 15 26.56 5.17 29.98
C VAL A 15 26.32 6.04 28.75
N ILE A 16 26.69 7.32 28.77
CA ILE A 16 26.55 8.20 27.59
C ILE A 16 27.47 7.76 26.45
N GLY A 17 28.64 7.17 26.77
CA GLY A 17 29.53 6.57 25.78
C GLY A 17 28.89 5.37 25.07
N ILE A 18 28.23 4.48 25.83
CA ILE A 18 27.51 3.33 25.26
C ILE A 18 26.29 3.80 24.44
N ILE A 19 25.51 4.75 24.95
CA ILE A 19 24.33 5.27 24.24
C ILE A 19 24.75 5.91 22.91
N SER A 20 25.80 6.73 22.91
CA SER A 20 26.29 7.38 21.69
C SER A 20 26.77 6.36 20.64
N ALA A 21 27.50 5.31 21.06
CA ALA A 21 27.91 4.23 20.17
C ALA A 21 26.72 3.47 19.56
N LEU A 22 25.69 3.15 20.36
CA LEU A 22 24.51 2.42 19.89
C LEU A 22 23.66 3.24 18.91
N VAL A 23 23.49 4.54 19.16
CA VAL A 23 22.74 5.44 18.27
C VAL A 23 23.39 5.51 16.89
N LEU A 24 24.72 5.58 16.83
CA LEU A 24 25.47 5.61 15.57
C LEU A 24 25.26 4.34 14.73
N LEU A 25 25.19 3.18 15.37
CA LEU A 25 24.97 1.91 14.68
C LEU A 25 23.50 1.71 14.26
N GLY A 26 22.54 2.15 15.08
CA GLY A 26 21.12 1.86 14.90
C GLY A 26 20.37 2.73 13.87
N ALA A 27 20.88 3.92 13.54
CA ALA A 27 20.12 4.89 12.74
C ALA A 27 20.10 4.65 11.22
N THR A 28 20.88 3.70 10.71
CA THR A 28 21.35 3.74 9.31
C THR A 28 20.38 3.24 8.24
N ASN A 29 19.17 2.74 8.56
CA ASN A 29 18.28 2.26 7.49
C ASN A 29 16.76 2.37 7.69
N TRP A 30 16.30 3.29 8.54
CA TRP A 30 14.86 3.45 8.79
C TRP A 30 14.07 3.80 7.50
N VAL A 31 14.57 4.72 6.69
CA VAL A 31 13.86 5.23 5.51
C VAL A 31 13.61 4.14 4.47
N ALA A 32 14.62 3.31 4.16
CA ALA A 32 14.44 2.25 3.16
C ALA A 32 13.47 1.16 3.64
N GLN A 33 13.42 0.88 4.95
CA GLN A 33 12.44 -0.06 5.50
C GLN A 33 11.02 0.49 5.39
N GLN A 34 10.81 1.78 5.66
CA GLN A 34 9.51 2.40 5.45
C GLN A 34 9.10 2.41 3.97
N GLN A 35 10.02 2.71 3.06
CA GLN A 35 9.76 2.64 1.61
C GLN A 35 9.36 1.22 1.20
N LYS A 36 10.10 0.20 1.65
CA LYS A 36 9.79 -1.21 1.41
C LYS A 36 8.41 -1.60 1.96
N ALA A 37 8.05 -1.13 3.15
CA ALA A 37 6.76 -1.40 3.76
C ALA A 37 5.60 -0.76 2.96
N ARG A 38 5.76 0.48 2.50
CA ARG A 38 4.77 1.16 1.66
C ARG A 38 4.62 0.50 0.30
N ASP A 39 5.72 0.11 -0.34
CA ASP A 39 5.70 -0.64 -1.60
C ASP A 39 4.99 -2.00 -1.44
N ALA A 40 5.30 -2.75 -0.37
CA ALA A 40 4.60 -4.00 -0.07
C ALA A 40 3.10 -3.77 0.17
N ARG A 41 2.74 -2.67 0.84
CA ARG A 41 1.34 -2.28 1.05
C ARG A 41 0.63 -1.98 -0.26
N ARG A 42 1.25 -1.21 -1.17
CA ARG A 42 0.70 -0.94 -2.52
C ARG A 42 0.41 -2.23 -3.27
N LYS A 43 1.35 -3.18 -3.27
CA LYS A 43 1.18 -4.48 -3.93
C LYS A 43 -0.01 -5.25 -3.33
N ALA A 44 -0.10 -5.31 -2.00
CA ALA A 44 -1.20 -5.96 -1.30
C ALA A 44 -2.56 -5.29 -1.56
N ASP A 45 -2.60 -3.96 -1.62
CA ASP A 45 -3.81 -3.19 -1.91
C ASP A 45 -4.33 -3.49 -3.33
N LEU A 46 -3.45 -3.55 -4.34
CA LEU A 46 -3.85 -3.93 -5.70
C LEU A 46 -4.39 -5.37 -5.78
N GLU A 47 -3.77 -6.29 -5.03
CA GLU A 47 -4.24 -7.68 -4.95
C GLU A 47 -5.63 -7.78 -4.31
N GLN A 48 -5.90 -6.95 -3.30
CA GLN A 48 -7.22 -6.86 -2.68
C GLN A 48 -8.27 -6.35 -3.69
N ILE A 49 -7.94 -5.33 -4.49
CA ILE A 49 -8.83 -4.81 -5.53
C ILE A 49 -9.06 -5.87 -6.62
N ARG A 50 -8.01 -6.59 -7.04
CA ARG A 50 -8.13 -7.71 -7.99
C ARG A 50 -9.11 -8.77 -7.47
N ALA A 51 -8.96 -9.21 -6.22
CA ALA A 51 -9.87 -10.20 -5.65
C ALA A 51 -11.33 -9.72 -5.68
N ALA A 52 -11.58 -8.45 -5.35
CA ALA A 52 -12.92 -7.87 -5.42
C ALA A 52 -13.47 -7.82 -6.86
N LEU A 53 -12.64 -7.52 -7.85
CA LEU A 53 -13.01 -7.55 -9.27
C LEU A 53 -13.35 -8.97 -9.76
N GLU A 54 -12.62 -9.99 -9.30
CA GLU A 54 -12.94 -11.38 -9.62
C GLU A 54 -14.26 -11.83 -9.00
N MET A 55 -14.53 -11.42 -7.76
CA MET A 55 -15.82 -11.67 -7.12
C MET A 55 -16.97 -10.98 -7.86
N TYR A 56 -16.78 -9.72 -8.27
CA TYR A 56 -17.73 -9.00 -9.11
C TYR A 56 -18.05 -9.75 -10.40
N ARG A 57 -17.02 -10.13 -11.15
CA ARG A 57 -17.17 -10.87 -12.41
C ARG A 57 -17.91 -12.19 -12.22
N SER A 58 -17.60 -12.91 -11.14
CA SER A 58 -18.22 -14.20 -10.81
C SER A 58 -19.70 -14.06 -10.43
N ALA A 59 -20.07 -12.98 -9.74
CA ALA A 59 -21.44 -12.77 -9.25
C ALA A 59 -22.41 -12.24 -10.31
N TYR A 60 -21.93 -11.39 -11.22
CA TYR A 60 -22.82 -10.69 -12.15
C TYR A 60 -23.11 -11.48 -13.45
N ASN A 61 -22.49 -12.63 -13.71
CA ASN A 61 -22.64 -13.43 -14.95
C ASN A 61 -22.38 -12.66 -16.27
N VAL A 62 -21.93 -11.40 -16.21
CA VAL A 62 -21.69 -10.54 -17.39
C VAL A 62 -20.39 -10.91 -18.12
N HIS A 63 -19.55 -11.78 -17.54
CA HIS A 63 -18.24 -12.15 -18.09
C HIS A 63 -17.32 -10.94 -18.36
N SER A 64 -17.63 -9.79 -17.78
CA SER A 64 -16.88 -8.54 -17.91
C SER A 64 -16.64 -7.91 -16.53
N TYR A 65 -15.54 -7.19 -16.45
CA TYR A 65 -15.21 -6.26 -15.38
C TYR A 65 -15.88 -4.90 -15.62
N PRO A 66 -15.95 -4.02 -14.61
CA PRO A 66 -16.52 -2.67 -14.75
C PRO A 66 -15.82 -1.91 -15.89
N TYR A 67 -16.57 -1.45 -16.89
CA TYR A 67 -16.01 -0.65 -17.98
C TYR A 67 -17.09 0.17 -18.70
N ASP A 68 -16.69 1.36 -19.16
CA ASP A 68 -17.52 2.25 -19.94
C ASP A 68 -17.06 2.15 -21.40
N PRO A 69 -17.86 1.60 -22.33
CA PRO A 69 -17.53 1.60 -23.75
C PRO A 69 -17.45 3.02 -24.34
N ALA A 70 -18.07 4.02 -23.71
CA ALA A 70 -18.09 5.40 -24.19
C ALA A 70 -16.92 6.25 -23.67
N ASP A 71 -16.38 5.96 -22.48
CA ASP A 71 -15.26 6.70 -21.90
C ASP A 71 -14.40 5.86 -20.94
N LEU A 72 -13.32 5.28 -21.47
CA LEU A 72 -12.37 4.49 -20.67
C LEU A 72 -11.68 5.31 -19.56
N ASN A 73 -11.70 6.65 -19.59
CA ASN A 73 -11.09 7.49 -18.55
C ASN A 73 -11.98 7.63 -17.30
N GLN A 74 -13.29 7.43 -17.43
CA GLN A 74 -14.24 7.45 -16.30
C GLN A 74 -14.44 6.10 -15.63
N SER A 75 -13.79 5.04 -16.16
CA SER A 75 -13.87 3.67 -15.65
C SER A 75 -13.57 3.49 -14.16
N TYR A 76 -12.85 4.43 -13.53
CA TYR A 76 -12.62 4.37 -12.08
C TYR A 76 -13.93 4.54 -11.29
N ASN A 77 -14.81 5.45 -11.69
CA ASN A 77 -16.10 5.68 -11.01
C ASN A 77 -17.01 4.45 -11.11
N GLU A 78 -16.95 3.76 -12.25
CA GLU A 78 -17.67 2.51 -12.45
C GLU A 78 -17.12 1.40 -11.57
N LEU A 79 -15.79 1.28 -11.46
CA LEU A 79 -15.16 0.36 -10.53
C LEU A 79 -15.67 0.63 -9.10
N VAL A 80 -15.64 1.88 -8.63
CA VAL A 80 -16.15 2.24 -7.28
C VAL A 80 -17.60 1.80 -7.12
N THR A 81 -18.48 2.15 -8.07
CA THR A 81 -19.90 1.80 -8.02
C THR A 81 -20.14 0.28 -8.05
N ALA A 82 -19.29 -0.46 -8.76
CA ALA A 82 -19.40 -1.89 -8.95
C ALA A 82 -18.94 -2.69 -7.72
N ILE A 83 -17.80 -2.32 -7.13
CA ILE A 83 -17.12 -3.14 -6.12
C ILE A 83 -17.10 -2.55 -4.72
N GLU A 84 -17.24 -1.23 -4.55
CA GLU A 84 -17.14 -0.56 -3.26
C GLU A 84 -18.50 -0.44 -2.54
N GLY A 85 -18.53 -0.78 -1.25
CA GLY A 85 -19.67 -0.56 -0.36
C GLY A 85 -19.81 -1.62 0.72
N ASP A 86 -20.58 -1.33 1.78
CA ASP A 86 -20.76 -2.22 2.94
C ASP A 86 -21.33 -3.60 2.58
N THR A 87 -22.07 -3.69 1.47
CA THR A 87 -22.66 -4.95 0.96
C THR A 87 -22.02 -5.43 -0.35
N LYS A 88 -20.85 -4.89 -0.69
CA LYS A 88 -20.15 -5.17 -1.95
C LYS A 88 -18.88 -5.98 -1.69
N TYR A 89 -18.05 -6.13 -2.72
CA TYR A 89 -16.88 -7.01 -2.71
C TYR A 89 -15.68 -6.39 -1.99
N ILE A 90 -15.65 -5.07 -1.82
CA ILE A 90 -14.67 -4.36 -0.97
C ILE A 90 -15.37 -3.23 -0.22
N LYS A 91 -15.02 -3.03 1.07
CA LYS A 91 -15.68 -2.01 1.89
C LYS A 91 -15.33 -0.59 1.46
N VAL A 92 -14.04 -0.34 1.27
CA VAL A 92 -13.47 0.93 0.81
C VAL A 92 -12.27 0.58 -0.06
N ILE A 93 -12.16 1.18 -1.24
CA ILE A 93 -11.00 0.97 -2.10
C ILE A 93 -9.76 1.60 -1.43
N PRO A 94 -8.68 0.84 -1.23
CA PRO A 94 -7.47 1.39 -0.65
C PRO A 94 -6.84 2.46 -1.53
N VAL A 95 -6.14 3.39 -0.88
CA VAL A 95 -5.41 4.48 -1.54
C VAL A 95 -3.93 4.41 -1.19
N ASP A 96 -3.09 5.03 -2.00
CA ASP A 96 -1.65 5.02 -1.79
C ASP A 96 -1.27 5.46 -0.36
N PRO A 97 -0.45 4.69 0.37
CA PRO A 97 -0.14 4.98 1.76
C PRO A 97 0.63 6.30 1.95
N LYS A 98 1.32 6.79 0.91
CA LYS A 98 2.10 8.03 0.92
C LYS A 98 1.34 9.20 0.29
N SER A 99 0.97 9.09 -0.98
CA SER A 99 0.36 10.20 -1.71
C SER A 99 -1.12 10.36 -1.43
N LYS A 100 -1.79 9.31 -0.91
CA LYS A 100 -3.26 9.23 -0.77
C LYS A 100 -4.00 9.29 -2.09
N ASN A 101 -3.28 9.18 -3.21
CA ASN A 101 -3.88 9.08 -4.53
C ASN A 101 -4.49 7.70 -4.73
N LEU A 102 -5.53 7.67 -5.56
CA LEU A 102 -6.19 6.44 -6.00
C LEU A 102 -5.24 5.62 -6.87
N TYR A 103 -5.46 4.31 -6.92
CA TYR A 103 -4.81 3.44 -7.88
C TYR A 103 -5.45 3.58 -9.26
N ARG A 104 -4.65 3.34 -10.31
CA ARG A 104 -5.14 3.44 -11.67
C ARG A 104 -5.80 2.13 -12.07
N TYR A 105 -7.03 2.23 -12.55
CA TYR A 105 -7.76 1.14 -13.18
C TYR A 105 -8.00 1.48 -14.64
N THR A 106 -7.54 0.60 -15.53
CA THR A 106 -7.71 0.74 -16.99
C THR A 106 -8.36 -0.54 -17.51
N PRO A 107 -9.68 -0.54 -17.77
CA PRO A 107 -10.32 -1.69 -18.39
C PRO A 107 -9.96 -1.76 -19.88
N GLY A 108 -10.02 -2.97 -20.43
CA GLY A 108 -9.94 -3.20 -21.87
C GLY A 108 -11.24 -2.79 -22.55
N VAL A 109 -11.17 -2.52 -23.86
CA VAL A 109 -12.29 -2.05 -24.70
C VAL A 109 -13.53 -2.97 -24.69
N THR A 110 -13.36 -4.25 -24.31
CA THR A 110 -14.45 -5.24 -24.22
C THR A 110 -14.88 -5.53 -22.78
N GLY A 111 -14.27 -4.87 -21.79
CA GLY A 111 -14.45 -5.17 -20.36
C GLY A 111 -13.94 -6.55 -19.92
N ARG A 112 -13.36 -7.36 -20.82
CA ARG A 112 -12.89 -8.71 -20.48
C ARG A 112 -11.52 -8.73 -19.83
N THR A 113 -10.75 -7.69 -20.05
CA THR A 113 -9.42 -7.51 -19.47
C THR A 113 -9.37 -6.21 -18.71
N TYR A 114 -8.43 -6.10 -17.79
CA TYR A 114 -8.09 -4.83 -17.16
C TYR A 114 -6.63 -4.81 -16.73
N THR A 115 -6.11 -3.61 -16.51
CA THR A 115 -4.84 -3.38 -15.81
C THR A 115 -5.09 -2.51 -14.59
N LEU A 116 -4.64 -2.99 -13.44
CA LEU A 116 -4.51 -2.21 -12.21
C LEU A 116 -3.05 -1.79 -12.07
N SER A 117 -2.80 -0.51 -11.88
CA SER A 117 -1.44 0.01 -11.69
C SER A 117 -1.33 0.74 -10.37
N SER A 118 -0.23 0.49 -9.67
CA SER A 118 0.16 1.33 -8.55
C SER A 118 0.50 2.73 -9.04
N ASN A 119 0.55 3.69 -8.12
CA ASN A 119 1.32 4.91 -8.35
C ASN A 119 2.82 4.58 -8.40
N GLU A 120 3.68 5.59 -8.58
CA GLU A 120 5.13 5.40 -8.56
C GLU A 120 5.59 4.65 -7.31
N MET A 121 6.37 3.60 -7.53
CA MET A 121 6.99 2.81 -6.47
C MET A 121 8.19 3.57 -5.92
N GLU A 122 8.50 3.40 -4.63
CA GLU A 122 9.58 4.18 -4.02
C GLU A 122 10.96 3.54 -4.23
N ARG A 123 10.99 2.24 -4.52
CA ARG A 123 12.22 1.49 -4.78
C ARG A 123 12.35 0.97 -6.21
N GLU A 124 11.31 1.12 -7.03
CA GLU A 124 11.27 0.68 -8.43
C GLU A 124 10.92 1.89 -9.31
N THR A 125 11.53 2.02 -10.48
CA THR A 125 11.27 3.16 -11.38
C THR A 125 9.93 3.08 -12.11
N ASN A 126 9.33 1.89 -12.15
CA ASN A 126 8.07 1.63 -12.84
C ASN A 126 6.95 1.35 -11.83
N PRO A 127 5.70 1.71 -12.15
CA PRO A 127 4.55 1.30 -11.36
C PRO A 127 4.42 -0.23 -11.39
N TYR A 128 3.96 -0.80 -10.28
CA TYR A 128 3.62 -2.19 -10.18
C TYR A 128 2.25 -2.42 -10.84
N ASN A 129 2.20 -3.31 -11.82
CA ASN A 129 0.98 -3.62 -12.57
C ASN A 129 0.46 -5.00 -12.21
N VAL A 130 -0.86 -5.09 -12.07
CA VAL A 130 -1.63 -6.32 -11.87
C VAL A 130 -2.64 -6.44 -13.00
N TYR A 131 -2.74 -7.62 -13.57
CA TYR A 131 -3.66 -7.95 -14.65
C TYR A 131 -4.73 -8.91 -14.15
N ASN A 132 -5.85 -8.99 -14.87
CA ASN A 132 -6.79 -10.08 -14.66
C ASN A 132 -6.10 -11.44 -14.90
N PRO A 133 -6.53 -12.51 -14.20
CA PRO A 133 -6.07 -13.88 -14.46
C PRO A 133 -6.33 -14.35 -15.89
#